data_AF-A0A4Q6XUH1-F1
#
_entry.id   AF-A0A4Q6XUH1-F1
#
_cell.length_a   1.000
_cell.length_b   1.000
_cell.length_c   1.000
_cell.angle_alpha   90.00
_cell.angle_beta   90.00
_cell.angle_gamma   90.00
#
_symmetry.space_group_name_H-M   'P 1'
#
loop_
_entity.id
_entity.type
_entity.pdbx_description
1 polymer ?
#
loop_
_entity_poly.entity_id
_entity_poly.type
_entity_poly.pdbx_seq_one_letter_code
_entity_poly.pdbx_strand_id
1 'polypeptide(L)'
;MSRNRMFCKYNLKKIMNMKKLAYLFPFCLLLIITSCKDDVEIPSSTQLPTFSLQADAVAVAEGTYILKAEGKSAYGGAKLRKAEFYKGDEKIGEKEIAPYTFEYPVTENIPDQELSFHAVLTDVVGNSVKSNIVTAKVKVLPIRIEAENATLKGLAKVATDQATRQSSSNQAKVGAIDNADSGIDAMIEIRTAGEYVIRVAAGSGFNDTSHKIYVDDKVSEAQIYTIPNRGWNTWQTFDLVFDLEVGSHKISIRRNNGYGELDYIEYSKL
;
A
#
# COMPACT_ATOMS: atom_id res chain seq x y z
N MET A 1 -29.36 41.43 -4.20
CA MET A 1 -28.74 42.76 -4.01
C MET A 1 -27.43 42.80 -4.81
N SER A 2 -27.41 43.63 -5.84
CA SER A 2 -26.41 43.66 -6.92
C SER A 2 -25.17 44.51 -6.56
N ARG A 3 -24.04 44.07 -7.12
CA ARG A 3 -22.77 44.83 -7.27
C ARG A 3 -22.97 46.11 -8.10
N ASN A 4 -22.04 47.06 -7.97
CA ASN A 4 -21.63 47.85 -9.13
C ASN A 4 -20.14 48.27 -9.09
N ARG A 5 -19.56 48.32 -10.28
CA ARG A 5 -18.15 48.61 -10.66
C ARG A 5 -17.93 50.11 -10.97
N MET A 6 -16.69 50.43 -11.39
CA MET A 6 -16.24 51.48 -12.34
C MET A 6 -15.54 52.69 -11.70
N PHE A 7 -14.51 53.34 -12.28
CA PHE A 7 -13.82 53.24 -13.58
C PHE A 7 -12.44 53.93 -13.51
N CYS A 8 -11.47 53.33 -14.22
CA CYS A 8 -10.31 53.82 -14.99
C CYS A 8 -9.88 55.31 -14.99
N LYS A 9 -8.55 55.53 -15.02
CA LYS A 9 -7.90 56.57 -15.85
C LYS A 9 -6.61 56.05 -16.49
N TYR A 10 -6.55 56.19 -17.82
CA TYR A 10 -5.39 56.04 -18.70
C TYR A 10 -4.59 57.34 -18.81
N ASN A 11 -3.33 57.21 -19.26
CA ASN A 11 -2.68 57.90 -20.39
C ASN A 11 -1.33 58.62 -20.15
N LEU A 12 -0.28 57.98 -20.71
CA LEU A 12 0.70 58.46 -21.70
C LEU A 12 1.09 59.97 -21.76
N LYS A 13 2.41 60.22 -21.73
CA LYS A 13 3.30 60.58 -22.88
C LYS A 13 4.27 61.76 -22.62
N LYS A 14 5.46 61.59 -23.23
CA LYS A 14 6.47 62.56 -23.72
C LYS A 14 7.40 63.20 -22.66
N ILE A 15 8.70 62.87 -22.62
CA ILE A 15 9.82 63.11 -23.57
C ILE A 15 10.43 64.52 -23.44
N MET A 16 11.78 64.53 -23.44
CA MET A 16 12.76 65.63 -23.56
C MET A 16 13.02 66.40 -22.25
N ASN A 17 14.24 66.78 -21.88
CA ASN A 17 15.41 67.10 -22.71
C ASN A 17 16.70 67.09 -21.85
N MET A 18 17.84 66.73 -22.45
CA MET A 18 19.18 66.78 -21.83
C MET A 18 19.68 68.22 -21.68
N LYS A 19 20.35 68.54 -20.55
CA LYS A 19 21.51 69.46 -20.52
C LYS A 19 22.50 69.05 -19.40
N LYS A 20 23.78 68.99 -19.79
CA LYS A 20 24.96 68.68 -18.97
C LYS A 20 25.19 69.71 -17.87
N LEU A 21 25.72 69.29 -16.72
CA LEU A 21 26.63 70.09 -15.90
C LEU A 21 27.56 69.16 -15.10
N ALA A 22 28.86 69.35 -15.28
CA ALA A 22 29.94 68.58 -14.65
C ALA A 22 30.26 69.16 -13.25
N TYR A 23 30.51 68.32 -12.25
CA TYR A 23 31.25 68.70 -11.04
C TYR A 23 32.00 67.52 -10.42
N LEU A 24 33.13 67.88 -9.81
CA LEU A 24 34.30 67.12 -9.37
C LEU A 24 34.05 65.95 -8.41
N PHE A 25 34.91 64.92 -8.55
CA PHE A 25 35.20 63.85 -7.60
C PHE A 25 35.68 64.37 -6.23
N PRO A 26 35.41 63.62 -5.15
CA PRO A 26 36.51 63.23 -4.29
C PRO A 26 36.62 61.72 -4.12
N PHE A 27 37.87 61.29 -4.16
CA PHE A 27 38.40 59.95 -4.08
C PHE A 27 37.99 59.27 -2.76
N CYS A 28 37.06 58.32 -2.80
CA CYS A 28 36.75 57.46 -1.67
C CYS A 28 37.64 56.21 -1.77
N LEU A 29 38.62 56.13 -0.87
CA LEU A 29 39.58 55.03 -0.76
C LEU A 29 38.82 53.75 -0.37
N LEU A 30 38.56 52.88 -1.36
CA LEU A 30 37.95 51.57 -1.16
C LEU A 30 39.01 50.62 -0.58
N LEU A 31 38.93 50.32 0.72
CA LEU A 31 39.64 49.19 1.31
C LEU A 31 39.05 47.90 0.73
N ILE A 32 39.78 47.27 -0.18
CA ILE A 32 39.48 45.91 -0.64
C ILE A 32 39.93 44.98 0.47
N ILE A 33 39.00 44.57 1.33
CA ILE A 33 39.15 43.36 2.13
C ILE A 33 39.22 42.20 1.15
N THR A 34 40.43 41.76 0.83
CA THR A 34 40.68 40.43 0.27
C THR A 34 40.24 39.43 1.33
N SER A 35 38.97 39.06 1.32
CA SER A 35 38.55 37.79 1.91
C SER A 35 39.27 36.73 1.11
N CYS A 36 40.37 36.19 1.65
CA CYS A 36 40.75 34.83 1.32
C CYS A 36 39.49 34.00 1.53
N LYS A 37 38.88 33.52 0.45
CA LYS A 37 38.15 32.28 0.54
C LYS A 37 39.24 31.27 0.84
N ASP A 38 39.43 30.96 2.11
CA ASP A 38 40.01 29.69 2.47
C ASP A 38 39.01 28.66 1.95
N ASP A 39 39.16 28.28 0.67
CA ASP A 39 38.61 27.05 0.16
C ASP A 39 39.32 25.98 1.00
N VAL A 40 38.67 25.58 2.09
CA VAL A 40 39.15 24.50 2.93
C VAL A 40 39.27 23.31 1.99
N GLU A 41 40.50 23.00 1.62
CA GLU A 41 40.84 21.83 0.85
C GLU A 41 40.46 20.64 1.75
N ILE A 42 39.26 20.11 1.53
CA ILE A 42 38.77 18.96 2.28
C ILE A 42 39.78 17.85 1.97
N PRO A 43 40.47 17.28 2.97
CA PRO A 43 41.46 16.25 2.70
C PRO A 43 40.80 15.15 1.88
N SER A 44 41.44 14.74 0.79
CA SER A 44 41.03 13.60 -0.02
C SER A 44 41.22 12.32 0.81
N SER A 45 40.29 12.08 1.73
CA SER A 45 40.25 10.85 2.49
C SER A 45 39.82 9.73 1.56
N THR A 46 40.69 8.73 1.40
CA THR A 46 40.40 7.49 0.71
C THR A 46 39.71 6.47 1.64
N GLN A 47 39.37 6.87 2.87
CA GLN A 47 38.73 5.98 3.83
C GLN A 47 37.24 5.85 3.51
N LEU A 48 36.80 4.61 3.30
CA LEU A 48 35.40 4.30 2.98
C LEU A 48 34.47 4.66 4.15
N PRO A 49 33.24 5.14 3.86
CA PRO A 49 32.20 5.25 4.88
C PRO A 49 31.75 3.86 5.37
N THR A 50 31.02 3.83 6.49
CA THR A 50 30.29 2.63 6.95
C THR A 50 28.82 2.77 6.62
N PHE A 51 28.16 1.67 6.27
CA PHE A 51 26.76 1.68 5.86
C PHE A 51 26.07 0.36 6.21
N SER A 52 24.91 0.44 6.87
CA SER A 52 24.06 -0.70 7.16
C SER A 52 22.63 -0.42 6.72
N LEU A 53 21.91 -1.49 6.38
CA LEU A 53 20.51 -1.46 5.99
C LEU A 53 19.71 -2.36 6.95
N GLN A 54 18.57 -1.85 7.41
CA GLN A 54 17.65 -2.54 8.31
C GLN A 54 16.22 -2.41 7.79
N ALA A 55 15.46 -3.49 7.91
CA ALA A 55 14.05 -3.55 7.57
C ALA A 55 13.41 -4.80 8.20
N ASP A 56 12.08 -4.87 8.21
CA ASP A 56 11.34 -6.00 8.77
C ASP A 56 11.46 -7.26 7.88
N ALA A 57 11.37 -8.45 8.47
CA ALA A 57 11.44 -9.71 7.71
C ALA A 57 10.18 -9.99 6.87
N VAL A 58 9.15 -9.15 6.97
CA VAL A 58 7.85 -9.31 6.28
C VAL A 58 7.51 -8.03 5.52
N ALA A 59 7.16 -8.18 4.25
CA ALA A 59 6.64 -7.11 3.40
C ALA A 59 5.16 -7.42 3.11
N VAL A 60 4.25 -6.53 3.52
CA VAL A 60 2.81 -6.75 3.27
C VAL A 60 2.48 -6.32 1.84
N ALA A 61 1.89 -7.22 1.05
CA ALA A 61 1.45 -6.94 -0.31
C ALA A 61 0.50 -5.73 -0.36
N GLU A 62 0.62 -4.88 -1.39
CA GLU A 62 -0.12 -3.62 -1.55
C GLU A 62 0.15 -2.58 -0.44
N GLY A 63 1.10 -2.85 0.45
CA GLY A 63 1.53 -1.95 1.50
C GLY A 63 2.81 -1.20 1.15
N THR A 64 3.29 -0.44 2.13
CA THR A 64 4.58 0.25 2.07
C THR A 64 5.59 -0.49 2.94
N TYR A 65 6.71 -0.90 2.36
CA TYR A 65 7.82 -1.53 3.04
C TYR A 65 8.95 -0.53 3.31
N ILE A 66 9.39 -0.42 4.56
CA ILE A 66 10.30 0.65 5.00
C ILE A 66 11.74 0.13 5.08
N LEU A 67 12.62 0.71 4.27
CA LEU A 67 14.06 0.47 4.27
C LEU A 67 14.76 1.61 5.04
N LYS A 68 15.44 1.30 6.14
CA LYS A 68 16.19 2.28 6.94
C LYS A 68 17.68 2.01 6.82
N ALA A 69 18.42 2.99 6.31
CA ALA A 69 19.85 2.88 6.15
C ALA A 69 20.60 3.86 7.05
N GLU A 70 21.67 3.38 7.69
CA GLU A 70 22.51 4.16 8.58
C GLU A 70 23.92 4.28 8.00
N GLY A 71 24.27 5.50 7.58
CA GLY A 71 25.59 5.83 7.05
C GLY A 71 26.40 6.64 8.04
N LYS A 72 27.68 6.30 8.23
CA LYS A 72 28.63 7.17 8.94
C LYS A 72 29.80 7.45 8.02
N SER A 73 30.09 8.74 7.84
CA SER A 73 31.37 9.18 7.27
C SER A 73 32.50 8.66 8.16
N ALA A 74 33.65 8.37 7.56
CA ALA A 74 34.85 7.95 8.28
C ALA A 74 35.33 9.08 9.21
N TYR A 75 34.83 9.13 10.46
CA TYR A 75 35.19 10.00 11.58
C TYR A 75 35.99 11.27 11.20
N GLY A 76 35.34 12.23 10.54
CA GLY A 76 35.93 13.51 10.10
C GLY A 76 36.34 13.59 8.62
N GLY A 77 36.09 12.54 7.83
CA GLY A 77 36.33 12.45 6.39
C GLY A 77 35.25 13.12 5.53
N ALA A 78 35.20 12.73 4.25
CA ALA A 78 34.28 13.31 3.26
C ALA A 78 32.81 13.22 3.72
N LYS A 79 32.06 14.31 3.52
CA LYS A 79 30.61 14.35 3.79
C LYS A 79 29.89 13.29 2.97
N LEU A 80 28.83 12.70 3.53
CA LEU A 80 27.98 11.77 2.78
C LEU A 80 27.19 12.53 1.71
N ARG A 81 27.00 11.93 0.53
CA ARG A 81 26.31 12.56 -0.61
C ARG A 81 24.95 11.93 -0.89
N LYS A 82 24.90 10.62 -1.09
CA LYS A 82 23.65 9.93 -1.40
C LYS A 82 23.68 8.45 -1.06
N ALA A 83 22.51 7.92 -0.69
CA ALA A 83 22.22 6.50 -0.58
C ALA A 83 21.30 6.08 -1.73
N GLU A 84 21.72 5.13 -2.56
CA GLU A 84 20.93 4.52 -3.62
C GLU A 84 20.41 3.17 -3.13
N PHE A 85 19.10 2.93 -3.26
CA PHE A 85 18.43 1.71 -2.80
C PHE A 85 18.14 0.79 -3.97
N TYR A 86 18.28 -0.52 -3.74
CA TYR A 86 18.14 -1.55 -4.76
C TYR A 86 17.27 -2.70 -4.27
N LYS A 87 16.47 -3.26 -5.18
CA LYS A 87 15.80 -4.57 -5.03
C LYS A 87 16.47 -5.55 -5.99
N GLY A 88 17.15 -6.57 -5.48
CA GLY A 88 18.11 -7.33 -6.29
C GLY A 88 19.17 -6.38 -6.87
N ASP A 89 19.26 -6.32 -8.20
CA ASP A 89 20.15 -5.39 -8.93
C ASP A 89 19.43 -4.14 -9.47
N GLU A 90 18.10 -4.06 -9.34
CA GLU A 90 17.30 -2.93 -9.82
C GLU A 90 17.37 -1.76 -8.84
N LYS A 91 17.76 -0.57 -9.31
CA LYS A 91 17.71 0.66 -8.51
C LYS A 91 16.25 1.10 -8.35
N ILE A 92 15.76 1.10 -7.11
CA ILE A 92 14.38 1.48 -6.75
C ILE A 92 14.26 2.93 -6.28
N GLY A 93 15.38 3.57 -5.91
CA GLY A 93 15.37 4.98 -5.54
C GLY A 93 16.66 5.48 -4.91
N GLU A 94 16.66 6.73 -4.46
CA GLU A 94 17.80 7.33 -3.76
C GLU A 94 17.37 8.38 -2.73
N LYS A 95 18.26 8.67 -1.78
CA LYS A 95 18.13 9.72 -0.76
C LYS A 95 19.45 10.45 -0.60
N GLU A 96 19.43 11.78 -0.70
CA GLU A 96 20.63 12.61 -0.58
C GLU A 96 20.91 13.04 0.87
N ILE A 97 19.88 13.08 1.72
CA ILE A 97 19.96 13.62 3.08
C ILE A 97 19.58 12.55 4.10
N ALA A 98 20.36 12.45 5.18
CA ALA A 98 20.06 11.57 6.31
C ALA A 98 18.92 12.15 7.19
N PRO A 99 18.06 11.31 7.81
CA PRO A 99 18.08 9.85 7.81
C PRO A 99 17.71 9.24 6.45
N TYR A 100 18.47 8.24 6.02
CA TYR A 100 18.24 7.56 4.74
C TYR A 100 17.12 6.52 4.88
N THR A 101 15.88 6.98 4.82
CA THR A 101 14.69 6.13 4.84
C THR A 101 14.05 6.09 3.45
N PHE A 102 13.83 4.90 2.92
CA PHE A 102 13.15 4.68 1.64
C PHE A 102 11.86 3.87 1.84
N GLU A 103 10.80 4.32 1.19
CA GLU A 103 9.47 3.69 1.22
C GLU A 103 9.28 2.94 -0.10
N TYR A 104 9.34 1.61 -0.04
CA TYR A 104 9.14 0.73 -1.19
C TYR A 104 7.67 0.31 -1.28
N PRO A 105 6.94 0.65 -2.36
CA PRO A 105 5.60 0.12 -2.58
C PRO A 105 5.68 -1.37 -2.96
N VAL A 106 5.07 -2.24 -2.15
CA VAL A 106 5.09 -3.70 -2.40
C VAL A 106 4.04 -4.02 -3.45
N THR A 107 4.50 -4.36 -4.65
CA THR A 107 3.63 -4.72 -5.79
C THR A 107 3.47 -6.23 -5.94
N GLU A 108 4.32 -6.98 -5.27
CA GLU A 108 4.31 -8.44 -5.21
C GLU A 108 3.11 -8.95 -4.43
N ASN A 109 2.47 -9.97 -4.97
CA ASN A 109 1.24 -10.55 -4.46
C ASN A 109 1.32 -12.08 -4.41
N ILE A 110 2.54 -12.64 -4.38
CA ILE A 110 2.80 -14.07 -4.23
C ILE A 110 3.20 -14.32 -2.78
N PRO A 111 2.46 -15.16 -2.03
CA PRO A 111 2.79 -15.49 -0.65
C PRO A 111 4.20 -16.07 -0.52
N ASP A 112 4.90 -15.67 0.55
CA ASP A 112 6.26 -16.09 0.88
C ASP A 112 7.32 -15.83 -0.20
N GLN A 113 6.99 -15.09 -1.26
CA GLN A 113 7.98 -14.61 -2.22
C GLN A 113 9.07 -13.82 -1.47
N GLU A 114 10.31 -14.22 -1.67
CA GLU A 114 11.45 -13.55 -1.05
C GLU A 114 11.87 -12.34 -1.87
N LEU A 115 11.93 -11.18 -1.21
CA LEU A 115 12.49 -9.95 -1.74
C LEU A 115 13.86 -9.72 -1.09
N SER A 116 14.83 -9.26 -1.87
CA SER A 116 16.16 -8.91 -1.37
C SER A 116 16.46 -7.45 -1.67
N PHE A 117 16.96 -6.73 -0.67
CA PHE A 117 17.29 -5.32 -0.78
C PHE A 117 18.71 -5.04 -0.30
N HIS A 118 19.35 -4.09 -0.96
CA HIS A 118 20.61 -3.52 -0.52
C HIS A 118 20.63 -2.03 -0.85
N ALA A 119 21.60 -1.31 -0.29
CA ALA A 119 21.82 0.07 -0.63
C ALA A 119 23.31 0.35 -0.86
N VAL A 120 23.61 1.39 -1.62
CA VAL A 120 24.95 1.89 -1.89
C VAL A 120 25.03 3.33 -1.40
N LEU A 121 25.94 3.60 -0.46
CA LEU A 121 26.20 4.94 0.05
C LEU A 121 27.44 5.48 -0.64
N THR A 122 27.32 6.66 -1.23
CA THR A 122 28.44 7.42 -1.80
C THR A 122 28.69 8.69 -1.02
N ASP A 123 29.96 9.00 -0.76
CA ASP A 123 30.38 10.27 -0.19
C ASP A 123 30.57 11.37 -1.27
N VAL A 124 30.93 12.58 -0.86
CA VAL A 124 31.12 13.72 -1.78
C VAL A 124 32.35 13.57 -2.68
N VAL A 125 33.36 12.78 -2.29
CA VAL A 125 34.59 12.56 -3.08
C VAL A 125 34.48 11.35 -4.02
N GLY A 126 33.40 10.58 -3.92
CA GLY A 126 33.07 9.46 -4.82
C GLY A 126 33.35 8.07 -4.25
N ASN A 127 33.83 7.96 -3.00
CA ASN A 127 33.96 6.64 -2.37
C ASN A 127 32.57 6.05 -2.15
N SER A 128 32.42 4.77 -2.48
CA SER A 128 31.15 4.05 -2.37
C SER A 128 31.29 2.80 -1.53
N VAL A 129 30.28 2.51 -0.71
CA VAL A 129 30.19 1.27 0.07
C VAL A 129 28.80 0.65 -0.08
N LYS A 130 28.75 -0.67 -0.24
CA LYS A 130 27.50 -1.46 -0.27
C LYS A 130 27.12 -1.87 1.16
N SER A 131 25.84 -1.79 1.51
CA SER A 131 25.31 -2.29 2.78
C SER A 131 25.30 -3.81 2.86
N ASN A 132 24.95 -4.35 4.02
CA ASN A 132 24.41 -5.72 4.11
C ASN A 132 23.14 -5.86 3.26
N ILE A 133 22.79 -7.11 2.91
CA ILE A 133 21.51 -7.46 2.29
C ILE A 133 20.47 -7.65 3.40
N VAL A 134 19.26 -7.15 3.18
CA VAL A 134 18.07 -7.48 3.99
C VAL A 134 17.08 -8.23 3.11
N THR A 135 16.38 -9.21 3.69
CA THR A 135 15.40 -10.03 2.99
C THR A 135 14.04 -9.91 3.65
N ALA A 136 12.98 -9.95 2.85
CA ALA A 136 11.60 -9.97 3.33
C ALA A 136 10.80 -11.05 2.62
N LYS A 137 9.90 -11.71 3.35
CA LYS A 137 8.86 -12.56 2.76
C LYS A 137 7.60 -11.75 2.54
N VAL A 138 7.00 -11.87 1.36
CA VAL A 138 5.74 -11.22 1.03
C VAL A 138 4.60 -11.89 1.81
N LYS A 139 3.84 -11.08 2.55
CA LYS A 139 2.60 -11.50 3.22
C LYS A 139 1.41 -10.92 2.46
N VAL A 140 0.60 -11.80 1.89
CA VAL A 140 -0.69 -11.44 1.27
C VAL A 140 -1.77 -11.49 2.34
N LEU A 141 -2.51 -10.40 2.51
CA LEU A 141 -3.63 -10.35 3.44
C LEU A 141 -4.93 -10.78 2.74
N PRO A 142 -5.88 -11.40 3.46
CA PRO A 142 -7.20 -11.68 2.92
C PRO A 142 -7.95 -10.39 2.62
N ILE A 143 -8.64 -10.38 1.48
CA ILE A 143 -9.59 -9.35 1.11
C ILE A 143 -10.97 -9.81 1.57
N ARG A 144 -11.63 -9.00 2.41
CA ARG A 144 -12.96 -9.29 2.95
C ARG A 144 -14.05 -8.65 2.10
N ILE A 145 -15.13 -9.41 1.90
CA ILE A 145 -16.41 -8.97 1.36
C ILE A 145 -17.47 -9.32 2.41
N GLU A 146 -18.09 -8.30 3.00
CA GLU A 146 -19.22 -8.49 3.91
C GLU A 146 -20.40 -9.09 3.14
N ALA A 147 -21.06 -10.10 3.72
CA ALA A 147 -22.09 -10.86 3.00
C ALA A 147 -23.28 -9.96 2.62
N GLU A 148 -23.64 -8.98 3.46
CA GLU A 148 -24.73 -8.04 3.21
C GLU A 148 -24.45 -7.05 2.07
N ASN A 149 -23.18 -6.93 1.64
CA ASN A 149 -22.78 -6.13 0.49
C ASN A 149 -22.73 -6.94 -0.81
N ALA A 150 -22.89 -8.27 -0.74
CA ALA A 150 -22.98 -9.13 -1.91
C ALA A 150 -24.38 -9.05 -2.57
N THR A 151 -24.50 -9.53 -3.80
CA THR A 151 -25.80 -9.61 -4.47
C THR A 151 -26.60 -10.76 -3.86
N LEU A 152 -27.74 -10.47 -3.23
CA LEU A 152 -28.60 -11.50 -2.63
C LEU A 152 -29.31 -12.33 -3.70
N LYS A 153 -29.53 -13.61 -3.40
CA LYS A 153 -30.28 -14.56 -4.25
C LYS A 153 -31.48 -15.13 -3.52
N GLY A 154 -32.50 -15.53 -4.29
CA GLY A 154 -33.65 -16.27 -3.79
C GLY A 154 -34.36 -15.52 -2.65
N LEU A 155 -34.52 -16.20 -1.52
CA LEU A 155 -35.17 -15.64 -0.33
C LEU A 155 -34.21 -14.92 0.62
N ALA A 156 -32.91 -14.86 0.30
CA ALA A 156 -31.91 -14.31 1.19
C ALA A 156 -32.19 -12.85 1.52
N LYS A 157 -31.93 -12.47 2.78
CA LYS A 157 -32.18 -11.11 3.30
C LYS A 157 -31.07 -10.69 4.22
N VAL A 158 -30.75 -9.40 4.18
CA VAL A 158 -29.91 -8.78 5.21
C VAL A 158 -30.69 -8.71 6.52
N ALA A 159 -30.09 -9.18 7.60
CA ALA A 159 -30.58 -9.02 8.95
C ALA A 159 -29.67 -8.07 9.73
N THR A 160 -30.28 -7.24 10.58
CA THR A 160 -29.58 -6.29 11.45
C THR A 160 -30.25 -6.18 12.81
N ASP A 161 -30.93 -7.21 13.30
CA ASP A 161 -31.45 -7.17 14.68
C ASP A 161 -30.31 -7.00 15.71
N GLN A 162 -30.65 -6.66 16.95
CA GLN A 162 -29.65 -6.34 17.97
C GLN A 162 -28.61 -7.46 18.17
N ALA A 163 -29.04 -8.72 18.18
CA ALA A 163 -28.11 -9.84 18.39
C ALA A 163 -27.16 -10.00 17.19
N THR A 164 -27.67 -9.79 15.98
CA THR A 164 -26.85 -9.75 14.76
C THR A 164 -25.81 -8.62 14.81
N ARG A 165 -26.21 -7.39 15.16
CA ARG A 165 -25.29 -6.24 15.22
C ARG A 165 -24.14 -6.41 16.21
N GLN A 166 -24.37 -7.18 17.27
CA GLN A 166 -23.40 -7.39 18.35
C GLN A 166 -22.36 -8.47 18.04
N SER A 167 -22.63 -9.32 17.06
CA SER A 167 -21.85 -10.55 16.81
C SER A 167 -21.25 -10.62 15.42
N SER A 168 -21.89 -10.01 14.43
CA SER A 168 -21.53 -10.10 13.02
C SER A 168 -20.55 -8.99 12.65
N SER A 169 -19.62 -9.26 11.75
CA SER A 169 -18.81 -8.19 11.17
C SER A 169 -19.70 -7.18 10.49
N ASN A 170 -19.23 -5.92 10.50
CA ASN A 170 -19.98 -4.79 9.96
C ASN A 170 -21.44 -4.67 10.47
N GLN A 171 -21.74 -5.30 11.61
CA GLN A 171 -23.03 -5.28 12.30
C GLN A 171 -24.21 -5.85 11.48
N ALA A 172 -23.97 -6.67 10.47
CA ALA A 172 -25.02 -7.25 9.65
C ALA A 172 -24.66 -8.67 9.20
N LYS A 173 -25.66 -9.40 8.71
CA LYS A 173 -25.47 -10.74 8.13
C LYS A 173 -26.45 -10.95 6.99
N VAL A 174 -26.24 -11.99 6.20
CA VAL A 174 -27.24 -12.53 5.28
C VAL A 174 -27.84 -13.81 5.83
N GLY A 175 -29.15 -13.79 6.05
CA GLY A 175 -29.94 -14.96 6.42
C GLY A 175 -31.07 -15.25 5.45
N ALA A 176 -32.06 -16.03 5.88
CA ALA A 176 -33.13 -16.57 5.02
C ALA A 176 -32.60 -17.38 3.81
N ILE A 177 -31.49 -18.08 4.02
CA ILE A 177 -30.90 -19.01 3.05
C ILE A 177 -31.66 -20.35 3.13
N ASP A 178 -32.94 -20.30 2.74
CA ASP A 178 -33.94 -21.30 3.14
C ASP A 178 -34.39 -22.24 2.02
N ASN A 179 -34.10 -21.92 0.76
CA ASN A 179 -34.34 -22.80 -0.39
C ASN A 179 -33.10 -22.91 -1.28
N ALA A 180 -33.15 -23.79 -2.28
CA ALA A 180 -32.00 -24.12 -3.14
C ALA A 180 -31.44 -22.91 -3.93
N ASP A 181 -32.26 -21.88 -4.15
CA ASP A 181 -31.89 -20.67 -4.89
C ASP A 181 -31.42 -19.54 -3.96
N SER A 182 -31.65 -19.65 -2.64
CA SER A 182 -31.23 -18.64 -1.68
C SER A 182 -29.73 -18.66 -1.44
N GLY A 183 -29.15 -17.47 -1.28
CA GLY A 183 -27.71 -17.31 -1.06
C GLY A 183 -27.21 -15.92 -1.43
N ILE A 184 -25.94 -15.83 -1.82
CA ILE A 184 -25.29 -14.61 -2.30
C ILE A 184 -24.41 -14.87 -3.52
N ASP A 185 -24.23 -13.85 -4.34
CA ASP A 185 -23.18 -13.74 -5.36
C ASP A 185 -22.23 -12.59 -4.99
N ALA A 186 -20.97 -12.93 -4.67
CA ALA A 186 -19.90 -11.98 -4.41
C ALA A 186 -18.95 -11.90 -5.60
N MET A 187 -18.53 -10.69 -6.00
CA MET A 187 -17.54 -10.51 -7.06
C MET A 187 -16.14 -10.36 -6.45
N ILE A 188 -15.18 -11.16 -6.91
CA ILE A 188 -13.77 -11.07 -6.53
C ILE A 188 -12.92 -10.70 -7.75
N GLU A 189 -11.75 -10.12 -7.50
CA GLU A 189 -10.79 -9.75 -8.56
C GLU A 189 -9.45 -10.46 -8.33
N ILE A 190 -9.03 -11.24 -9.33
CA ILE A 190 -7.82 -12.05 -9.27
C ILE A 190 -6.76 -11.42 -10.17
N ARG A 191 -5.70 -10.89 -9.54
CA ARG A 191 -4.61 -10.21 -10.27
C ARG A 191 -3.54 -11.16 -10.78
N THR A 192 -3.48 -12.37 -10.24
CA THR A 192 -2.48 -13.37 -10.61
C THR A 192 -3.09 -14.75 -10.46
N ALA A 193 -3.12 -15.53 -11.55
CA ALA A 193 -3.69 -16.87 -11.55
C ALA A 193 -2.98 -17.80 -10.54
N GLY A 194 -3.71 -18.80 -10.06
CA GLY A 194 -3.21 -19.87 -9.17
C GLY A 194 -4.18 -20.17 -8.04
N GLU A 195 -3.69 -20.84 -7.00
CA GLU A 195 -4.52 -21.26 -5.88
C GLU A 195 -4.88 -20.10 -4.93
N TYR A 196 -6.15 -20.04 -4.56
CA TYR A 196 -6.72 -19.11 -3.59
C TYR A 196 -7.49 -19.88 -2.53
N VAL A 197 -7.35 -19.45 -1.28
CA VAL A 197 -8.31 -19.80 -0.23
C VAL A 197 -9.47 -18.82 -0.29
N ILE A 198 -10.69 -19.35 -0.36
CA ILE A 198 -11.93 -18.63 -0.07
C ILE A 198 -12.40 -19.09 1.30
N ARG A 199 -12.34 -18.20 2.27
CA ARG A 199 -12.81 -18.40 3.63
C ARG A 199 -14.22 -17.87 3.76
N VAL A 200 -15.15 -18.69 4.21
CA VAL A 200 -16.53 -18.29 4.46
C VAL A 200 -16.79 -18.25 5.96
N ALA A 201 -17.27 -17.12 6.48
CA ALA A 201 -17.78 -17.02 7.84
C ALA A 201 -19.28 -17.31 7.85
N ALA A 202 -19.67 -18.40 8.50
CA ALA A 202 -21.06 -18.85 8.53
C ALA A 202 -21.46 -19.43 9.89
N GLY A 203 -22.76 -19.41 10.17
CA GLY A 203 -23.33 -19.86 11.43
C GLY A 203 -24.66 -20.58 11.22
N SER A 204 -25.00 -21.49 12.14
CA SER A 204 -26.28 -22.20 12.12
C SER A 204 -26.74 -22.59 13.53
N GLY A 205 -28.05 -22.48 13.75
CA GLY A 205 -28.75 -23.08 14.88
C GLY A 205 -29.27 -24.50 14.62
N PHE A 206 -28.99 -25.07 13.44
CA PHE A 206 -29.50 -26.37 12.99
C PHE A 206 -28.36 -27.38 12.75
N ASN A 207 -28.64 -28.65 13.02
CA ASN A 207 -27.76 -29.75 12.64
C ASN A 207 -27.87 -30.03 11.13
N ASP A 208 -26.87 -30.74 10.59
CA ASP A 208 -26.81 -31.15 9.18
C ASP A 208 -26.91 -29.99 8.17
N THR A 209 -26.59 -28.76 8.60
CA THR A 209 -26.56 -27.58 7.76
C THR A 209 -25.32 -27.59 6.87
N SER A 210 -25.49 -27.30 5.58
CA SER A 210 -24.39 -27.11 4.65
C SER A 210 -24.78 -26.14 3.54
N HIS A 211 -23.77 -25.46 3.00
CA HIS A 211 -23.90 -24.63 1.80
C HIS A 211 -22.98 -25.15 0.72
N LYS A 212 -23.25 -24.75 -0.51
CA LYS A 212 -22.45 -25.08 -1.69
C LYS A 212 -21.94 -23.78 -2.31
N ILE A 213 -20.64 -23.75 -2.60
CA ILE A 213 -19.95 -22.62 -3.21
C ILE A 213 -19.60 -22.97 -4.66
N TYR A 214 -19.78 -22.01 -5.56
CA TYR A 214 -19.51 -22.12 -6.98
C TYR A 214 -18.65 -20.94 -7.42
N VAL A 215 -17.68 -21.21 -8.29
CA VAL A 215 -16.98 -20.18 -9.05
C VAL A 215 -17.66 -20.08 -10.41
N ASP A 216 -18.09 -18.88 -10.81
CA ASP A 216 -18.73 -18.57 -12.09
C ASP A 216 -19.91 -19.49 -12.44
N ASP A 217 -20.71 -19.85 -11.43
CA ASP A 217 -21.85 -20.78 -11.50
C ASP A 217 -21.51 -22.19 -12.02
N LYS A 218 -20.23 -22.56 -12.05
CA LYS A 218 -19.77 -23.86 -12.58
C LYS A 218 -20.09 -24.99 -11.60
N VAL A 219 -21.18 -25.71 -11.90
CA VAL A 219 -21.73 -26.77 -11.04
C VAL A 219 -20.77 -27.94 -10.84
N SER A 220 -19.96 -28.28 -11.84
CA SER A 220 -19.04 -29.44 -11.78
C SER A 220 -17.89 -29.28 -10.79
N GLU A 221 -17.57 -28.04 -10.41
CA GLU A 221 -16.46 -27.70 -9.50
C GLU A 221 -16.95 -27.15 -8.17
N ALA A 222 -18.26 -27.24 -7.93
CA ALA A 222 -18.86 -26.74 -6.72
C ALA A 222 -18.40 -27.52 -5.49
N GLN A 223 -17.94 -26.81 -4.47
CA GLN A 223 -17.53 -27.42 -3.20
C GLN A 223 -18.62 -27.24 -2.15
N ILE A 224 -18.69 -28.17 -1.19
CA ILE A 224 -19.65 -28.14 -0.09
C ILE A 224 -18.88 -27.97 1.22
N TYR A 225 -19.37 -27.09 2.09
CA TYR A 225 -18.91 -27.03 3.48
C TYR A 225 -20.10 -27.22 4.43
N THR A 226 -19.84 -27.97 5.50
CA THR A 226 -20.84 -28.25 6.55
C THR A 226 -20.69 -27.23 7.67
N ILE A 227 -21.81 -26.71 8.16
CA ILE A 227 -21.86 -25.69 9.21
C ILE A 227 -22.35 -26.37 10.50
N PRO A 228 -21.45 -26.68 11.46
CA PRO A 228 -21.86 -27.27 12.72
C PRO A 228 -22.79 -26.35 13.51
N ASN A 229 -23.78 -26.95 14.18
CA ASN A 229 -24.67 -26.21 15.06
C ASN A 229 -23.92 -25.69 16.28
N ARG A 230 -23.71 -24.37 16.33
CA ARG A 230 -23.15 -23.65 17.49
C ARG A 230 -24.11 -22.60 18.02
N GLY A 231 -25.35 -22.58 17.52
CA GLY A 231 -26.33 -21.54 17.78
C GLY A 231 -26.27 -20.41 16.74
N TRP A 232 -27.38 -19.69 16.61
CA TRP A 232 -27.44 -18.50 15.77
C TRP A 232 -26.48 -17.42 16.25
N ASN A 233 -25.97 -16.59 15.33
CA ASN A 233 -25.05 -15.51 15.62
C ASN A 233 -23.73 -15.97 16.29
N THR A 234 -23.36 -17.25 16.09
CA THR A 234 -22.07 -17.80 16.49
C THR A 234 -21.32 -18.24 15.24
N TRP A 235 -20.32 -17.44 14.86
CA TRP A 235 -19.65 -17.53 13.57
C TRP A 235 -18.46 -18.50 13.60
N GLN A 236 -18.38 -19.33 12.57
CA GLN A 236 -17.28 -20.26 12.29
C GLN A 236 -16.74 -19.93 10.90
N THR A 237 -15.47 -20.24 10.65
CA THR A 237 -14.85 -20.04 9.34
C THR A 237 -14.56 -21.38 8.66
N PHE A 238 -14.78 -21.40 7.35
CA PHE A 238 -14.61 -22.58 6.50
C PHE A 238 -13.74 -22.21 5.31
N ASP A 239 -12.59 -22.88 5.17
CA ASP A 239 -11.62 -22.61 4.12
C ASP A 239 -11.83 -23.59 2.96
N LEU A 240 -11.99 -23.04 1.77
CA LEU A 240 -12.13 -23.79 0.52
C LEU A 240 -11.08 -23.31 -0.46
N VAL A 241 -10.38 -24.23 -1.11
CA VAL A 241 -9.29 -23.90 -2.04
C VAL A 241 -9.78 -24.03 -3.47
N PHE A 242 -9.53 -23.00 -4.28
CA PHE A 242 -9.86 -22.96 -5.69
C PHE A 242 -8.64 -22.50 -6.49
N ASP A 243 -8.43 -23.12 -7.66
CA ASP A 243 -7.53 -22.59 -8.67
C ASP A 243 -8.30 -21.56 -9.51
N LEU A 244 -7.81 -20.32 -9.53
CA LEU A 244 -8.48 -19.19 -10.16
C LEU A 244 -7.59 -18.56 -11.22
N GLU A 245 -8.20 -18.17 -12.32
CA GLU A 245 -7.52 -17.46 -13.41
C GLU A 245 -7.45 -15.95 -13.12
N VAL A 246 -6.65 -15.22 -13.90
CA VAL A 246 -6.65 -13.75 -13.81
C VAL A 246 -7.99 -13.19 -14.29
N GLY A 247 -8.56 -12.28 -13.52
CA GLY A 247 -9.75 -11.51 -13.86
C GLY A 247 -10.82 -11.51 -12.77
N SER A 248 -12.01 -11.06 -13.16
CA SER A 248 -13.16 -10.99 -12.27
C SER A 248 -13.90 -12.33 -12.23
N HIS A 249 -14.14 -12.82 -11.03
CA HIS A 249 -14.86 -14.07 -10.79
C HIS A 249 -16.06 -13.84 -9.88
N LYS A 250 -17.14 -14.57 -10.15
CA LYS A 250 -18.33 -14.60 -9.29
C LYS A 250 -18.28 -15.79 -8.36
N ILE A 251 -18.24 -15.52 -7.07
CA ILE A 251 -18.35 -16.51 -6.01
C ILE A 251 -19.81 -16.59 -5.55
N SER A 252 -20.49 -17.67 -5.95
CA SER A 252 -21.89 -17.92 -5.59
C SER A 252 -21.94 -18.89 -4.41
N ILE A 253 -22.51 -18.48 -3.27
CA ILE A 253 -22.76 -19.37 -2.13
C ILE A 253 -24.26 -19.57 -2.02
N ARG A 254 -24.71 -20.83 -2.03
CA ARG A 254 -26.13 -21.20 -2.04
C ARG A 254 -26.42 -22.27 -1.01
N ARG A 255 -27.67 -22.34 -0.55
CA ARG A 255 -28.13 -23.42 0.33
C ARG A 255 -27.85 -24.79 -0.30
N ASN A 256 -27.33 -25.73 0.50
CA ASN A 256 -27.29 -27.14 0.12
C ASN A 256 -28.24 -27.98 0.99
N ASN A 257 -28.09 -27.90 2.32
CA ASN A 257 -28.97 -28.57 3.28
C ASN A 257 -29.13 -27.74 4.56
N GLY A 258 -30.23 -27.95 5.30
CA GLY A 258 -30.50 -27.21 6.53
C GLY A 258 -30.65 -25.70 6.32
N TYR A 259 -30.37 -24.93 7.36
CA TYR A 259 -30.50 -23.47 7.41
C TYR A 259 -29.25 -22.85 8.06
N GLY A 260 -28.52 -22.05 7.30
CA GLY A 260 -27.30 -21.40 7.78
C GLY A 260 -27.20 -19.98 7.22
N GLU A 261 -26.56 -19.10 7.96
CA GLU A 261 -26.42 -17.67 7.63
C GLU A 261 -24.96 -17.33 7.39
N LEU A 262 -24.72 -16.21 6.70
CA LEU A 262 -23.39 -15.76 6.27
C LEU A 262 -23.08 -14.40 6.90
N ASP A 263 -21.86 -14.25 7.41
CA ASP A 263 -21.32 -13.00 7.95
C ASP A 263 -20.46 -12.31 6.88
N TYR A 264 -19.38 -12.96 6.45
CA TYR A 264 -18.50 -12.45 5.42
C TYR A 264 -17.86 -13.58 4.60
N ILE A 265 -17.26 -13.19 3.47
CA ILE A 265 -16.33 -14.00 2.69
C ILE A 265 -14.97 -13.30 2.71
N GLU A 266 -13.90 -14.06 2.80
CA GLU A 266 -12.53 -13.60 2.59
C GLU A 266 -11.89 -14.40 1.47
N TYR A 267 -11.01 -13.77 0.69
CA TYR A 267 -10.16 -14.49 -0.25
C TYR A 267 -8.71 -13.99 -0.20
N SER A 268 -7.76 -14.91 -0.30
CA SER A 268 -6.33 -14.62 -0.41
C SER A 268 -5.64 -15.68 -1.25
N LYS A 269 -4.58 -15.28 -1.96
CA LYS A 269 -3.71 -16.20 -2.67
C LYS A 269 -2.97 -17.10 -1.66
N LEU A 270 -2.75 -18.36 -2.02
CA LEU A 270 -1.92 -19.31 -1.27
C LEU A 270 -0.44 -19.26 -1.68
#